data_AF-A0A4Q5QMZ2-F1
#
_entry.id   AF-A0A4Q5QMZ2-F1
#
_cell.length_a   1.000
_cell.length_b   1.000
_cell.length_c   1.000
_cell.angle_alpha   90.00
_cell.angle_beta   90.00
_cell.angle_gamma   90.00
#
_symmetry.space_group_name_H-M   'P 1'
#
loop_
_entity.id
_entity.type
_entity.pdbx_description
1 polymer ?
#
loop_
_entity_poly.entity_id
_entity_poly.type
_entity_poly.pdbx_seq_one_letter_code
_entity_poly.pdbx_strand_id
1 'polypeptide(L)' 'MPSGPVLCFINGNYNIFAALKDRTGMKIQFFLRFHTQPGQKLSIVGDIPQLGSGNQAQAFDMQYLNSEYWHAGIEADPA' A
#
# COMPACT_ATOMS: atom_id res chain seq x y z
N MET A 1 18.84 -24.00 -15.15
CA MET A 1 19.19 -22.63 -14.72
C MET A 1 18.56 -22.43 -13.35
N PRO A 2 19.33 -22.35 -12.26
CA PRO A 2 18.77 -22.45 -10.91
C PRO A 2 18.24 -21.09 -10.44
N SER A 3 16.93 -21.05 -10.28
CA SER A 3 16.13 -20.04 -9.58
C SER A 3 16.17 -20.30 -8.07
N GLY A 4 17.13 -19.71 -7.36
CA GLY A 4 17.27 -19.80 -5.91
C GLY A 4 17.70 -18.47 -5.29
N PRO A 5 17.41 -18.22 -3.99
CA PRO A 5 17.66 -16.95 -3.33
C PRO A 5 19.16 -16.63 -3.23
N VAL A 6 19.50 -15.37 -3.47
CA VAL A 6 20.87 -14.84 -3.36
C VAL A 6 21.22 -14.70 -1.87
N LEU A 7 22.14 -15.53 -1.37
CA LEU A 7 22.78 -15.35 -0.06
C LEU A 7 23.81 -14.22 -0.18
N CYS A 8 23.51 -13.04 0.37
CA CYS A 8 24.52 -12.02 0.62
C CYS A 8 25.04 -12.20 2.06
N PHE A 9 26.30 -12.58 2.20
CA PHE A 9 26.95 -12.75 3.50
C PHE A 9 27.46 -11.38 3.99
N ILE A 10 26.87 -10.86 5.07
CA ILE A 10 27.46 -9.77 5.87
C ILE A 10 27.78 -10.32 7.26
N ASN A 11 29.04 -10.10 7.68
CA ASN A 11 29.70 -10.69 8.83
C ASN A 11 28.85 -10.76 10.13
N GLY A 12 28.63 -11.98 10.62
CA GLY A 12 28.90 -12.29 12.03
C GLY A 12 27.81 -12.09 13.09
N ASN A 13 26.56 -11.79 12.75
CA ASN A 13 25.42 -11.96 13.68
C ASN A 13 24.12 -12.15 12.89
N TYR A 14 23.47 -13.30 13.07
CA TYR A 14 22.30 -13.70 12.29
C TYR A 14 21.06 -12.91 12.71
N ASN A 15 20.67 -11.94 11.89
CA ASN A 15 19.26 -11.60 11.73
C ASN A 15 18.92 -11.85 10.25
N ILE A 16 18.39 -13.05 9.96
CA ILE A 16 18.02 -13.54 8.62
C ILE A 16 16.80 -12.79 8.02
N PHE A 17 16.22 -11.79 8.72
CA PHE A 17 14.94 -11.17 8.36
C PHE A 17 15.02 -9.88 7.52
N ALA A 18 16.20 -9.33 7.22
CA ALA A 18 16.31 -8.06 6.50
C ALA A 18 17.08 -8.20 5.18
N ALA A 19 16.42 -8.72 4.13
CA ALA A 19 16.62 -8.36 2.71
C ALA A 19 16.06 -9.41 1.72
N LEU A 20 14.83 -9.88 1.95
CA LEU A 20 13.99 -10.46 0.87
C LEU A 20 12.58 -9.86 0.92
N LYS A 21 12.44 -8.59 1.31
CA LYS A 21 11.20 -7.83 1.07
C LYS A 21 11.25 -7.20 -0.31
N ASP A 22 11.48 -8.04 -1.31
CA ASP A 22 11.27 -7.67 -2.70
C ASP A 22 10.62 -8.85 -3.41
N ARG A 23 9.29 -8.83 -3.44
CA ARG A 23 8.50 -9.54 -4.44
C ARG A 23 7.37 -8.62 -4.85
N THR A 24 7.67 -7.73 -5.78
CA THR A 24 6.70 -7.13 -6.71
C THR A 24 5.38 -6.72 -6.07
N GLY A 25 5.43 -5.72 -5.17
CA GLY A 25 4.23 -5.05 -4.71
C GLY A 25 3.49 -4.45 -5.91
N MET A 26 2.21 -4.79 -6.06
CA MET A 26 1.36 -4.22 -7.09
C MET A 26 0.96 -2.81 -6.66
N LYS A 27 1.30 -1.82 -7.48
CA LYS A 27 0.84 -0.45 -7.29
C LYS A 27 -0.58 -0.32 -7.81
N ILE A 28 -1.51 0.00 -6.92
CA ILE A 28 -2.91 0.28 -7.26
C ILE A 28 -3.15 1.77 -7.09
N GLN A 29 -3.75 2.38 -8.11
CA GLN A 29 -4.18 3.78 -8.09
C GLN A 29 -5.71 3.83 -8.18
N PHE A 30 -6.34 4.38 -7.16
CA PHE A 30 -7.77 4.64 -7.12
C PHE A 30 -8.03 6.05 -7.61
N PHE A 31 -8.97 6.20 -8.53
CA PHE A 31 -9.51 7.49 -8.95
C PHE A 31 -11.02 7.46 -8.72
N LEU A 32 -11.50 8.32 -7.82
CA LEU A 32 -12.92 8.45 -7.55
C LEU A 32 -13.42 9.80 -8.04
N ARG A 33 -14.47 9.79 -8.86
CA ARG A 33 -15.15 11.03 -9.26
C ARG A 33 -16.20 11.40 -8.21
N PHE A 34 -15.85 12.27 -7.28
CA PHE A 34 -16.74 12.68 -6.19
C PHE A 34 -16.51 14.13 -5.77
N HIS A 35 -17.58 14.91 -5.69
CA HIS A 35 -17.53 16.31 -5.29
C HIS A 35 -17.72 16.46 -3.79
N THR A 36 -16.78 17.12 -3.13
CA THR A 36 -16.77 17.37 -1.68
C THR A 36 -16.77 18.85 -1.38
N GLN A 37 -17.34 19.23 -0.24
CA GLN A 37 -17.29 20.59 0.29
C GLN A 37 -15.99 20.83 1.07
N PRO A 38 -15.53 22.09 1.19
CA PRO A 38 -14.38 22.43 2.02
C PRO A 38 -14.54 21.90 3.46
N GLY A 39 -13.49 21.25 3.97
CA GLY A 39 -13.48 20.64 5.30
C GLY A 39 -13.93 19.17 5.35
N GLN A 40 -14.44 18.62 4.25
CA GLN A 40 -14.71 17.19 4.16
C GLN A 40 -13.46 16.39 3.80
N LYS A 41 -13.42 15.13 4.24
CA LYS A 41 -12.34 14.19 3.97
C LYS A 41 -12.93 12.88 3.46
N LEU A 42 -12.24 12.26 2.53
CA LEU A 42 -12.61 10.97 1.98
C LEU A 42 -11.56 9.93 2.31
N SER A 43 -12.00 8.74 2.72
CA SER A 43 -11.12 7.62 3.07
C SER A 43 -11.69 6.31 2.53
N ILE A 44 -10.82 5.37 2.19
CA ILE A 44 -11.13 4.04 1.66
C ILE A 44 -10.83 3.01 2.76
N VAL A 45 -11.79 2.11 3.01
CA VAL A 45 -11.61 0.94 3.88
C VAL A 45 -11.74 -0.31 3.04
N GLY A 46 -10.92 -1.30 3.32
CA GLY A 46 -10.99 -2.61 2.68
C GLY A 46 -10.37 -3.70 3.55
N ASP A 47 -10.48 -4.94 3.10
CA ASP A 47 -10.08 -6.11 3.89
C ASP A 47 -8.56 -6.29 4.00
N ILE A 48 -7.79 -5.60 3.15
CA ILE A 48 -6.33 -5.68 3.18
C ILE A 48 -5.75 -4.75 4.26
N PRO A 49 -4.59 -5.11 4.86
CA PRO A 49 -3.94 -4.29 5.88
C PRO A 49 -3.68 -2.83 5.47
N GLN A 50 -3.35 -2.61 4.20
CA GLN A 50 -3.07 -1.29 3.63
C GLN A 50 -4.31 -0.38 3.59
N LEU A 51 -5.51 -0.95 3.64
CA LEU A 51 -6.79 -0.24 3.66
C LEU A 51 -7.52 -0.40 5.00
N GLY A 52 -6.81 -0.78 6.06
CA GLY A 52 -7.34 -0.82 7.42
C GLY A 52 -8.00 -2.12 7.84
N SER A 53 -7.92 -3.21 7.06
CA SER A 53 -8.46 -4.53 7.43
C SER A 53 -9.92 -4.52 7.90
N GLY A 54 -10.78 -3.75 7.22
CA GLY A 54 -12.20 -3.58 7.57
C GLY A 54 -12.46 -2.61 8.73
N ASN A 55 -11.43 -2.02 9.34
CA ASN A 55 -11.56 -1.06 10.42
C ASN A 55 -11.64 0.38 9.89
N GLN A 56 -12.80 1.01 10.06
CA GLN A 56 -13.03 2.39 9.62
C GLN A 56 -12.13 3.43 10.30
N ALA A 57 -11.66 3.17 11.53
CA ALA A 57 -10.70 4.05 12.20
C ALA A 57 -9.30 3.99 11.58
N GLN A 58 -9.02 2.95 10.78
CA GLN A 58 -7.76 2.74 10.08
C GLN A 58 -7.92 2.89 8.57
N ALA A 59 -8.98 3.56 8.13
CA ALA A 59 -9.22 3.84 6.72
C ALA A 59 -8.05 4.60 6.10
N PHE A 60 -7.74 4.28 4.84
CA PHE A 60 -6.72 4.98 4.08
C PHE A 60 -7.28 6.27 3.50
N ASP A 61 -6.64 7.40 3.79
CA ASP A 61 -7.13 8.70 3.35
C ASP A 61 -6.83 8.97 1.88
N MET A 62 -7.85 9.40 1.15
CA MET A 62 -7.69 9.87 -0.21
C MET A 62 -7.15 11.30 -0.24
N GLN A 63 -6.45 11.61 -1.32
CA GLN A 63 -5.95 12.94 -1.63
C GLN A 63 -6.89 13.63 -2.61
N TYR A 64 -7.22 14.88 -2.32
CA TYR A 64 -8.02 15.70 -3.22
C TYR A 64 -7.18 16.08 -4.44
N LEU A 65 -7.61 15.68 -5.64
CA LEU A 65 -6.92 16.02 -6.88
C LEU A 65 -7.49 17.34 -7.46
N ASN A 66 -8.81 17.42 -7.58
CA ASN A 66 -9.53 18.57 -8.10
C ASN A 66 -11.03 18.48 -7.76
N SER A 67 -11.83 19.43 -8.26
CA SER A 67 -13.27 19.55 -7.96
C SER A 67 -14.10 18.32 -8.34
N GLU A 68 -13.56 17.45 -9.19
CA GLU A 68 -14.23 16.25 -9.63
C GLU A 68 -13.58 14.98 -9.09
N TYR A 69 -12.27 14.98 -8.84
CA TYR A 69 -11.50 13.77 -8.59
C TYR A 69 -10.80 13.75 -7.24
N TRP A 70 -10.88 12.59 -6.59
CA TRP A 70 -10.03 12.17 -5.49
C TRP A 70 -9.16 11.02 -5.95
N HIS A 71 -7.94 10.93 -5.42
CA HIS A 71 -7.00 9.86 -5.76
C HIS A 71 -6.36 9.24 -4.52
N ALA A 72 -6.00 7.96 -4.61
CA ALA A 72 -5.25 7.25 -3.59
C ALA A 72 -4.35 6.20 -4.24
N GLY A 73 -3.10 6.10 -3.77
CA GLY A 73 -2.14 5.11 -4.25
C GLY A 73 -1.70 4.20 -3.12
N ILE A 74 -1.79 2.89 -3.32
CA ILE A 74 -1.30 1.89 -2.36
C ILE A 74 -0.42 0.86 -3.06
N GLU A 75 0.47 0.23 -2.30
CA GLU A 75 1.20 -0.96 -2.69
C GLU A 75 0.54 -2.18 -2.03
N ALA A 76 -0.08 -3.02 -2.83
CA ALA A 76 -0.70 -4.26 -2.38
C ALA A 76 0.21 -5.45 -2.72
N ASP A 77 0.34 -6.39 -1.80
CA ASP A 77 1.00 -7.65 -2.11
C ASP A 77 0.04 -8.52 -2.93
N PRO A 78 0.45 -9.00 -4.12
CA PRO A 78 -0.36 -9.98 -4.85
C PRO A 78 -0.45 -11.26 -4.00
N ALA A 79 -1.69 -11.69 -3.73
CA ALA A 79 -2.00 -12.89 -2.94
C ALA A 79 -1.47 -14.18 -3.58
#